data_AF-A0A4Q6AMA9-F1
#
_entry.id   AF-A0A4Q6AMA9-F1
#
_cell.length_a   1.000
_cell.length_b   1.000
_cell.length_c   1.000
_cell.angle_alpha   90.00
_cell.angle_beta   90.00
_cell.angle_gamma   90.00
#
_symmetry.space_group_name_H-M   'P 1'
#
loop_
_entity.id
_entity.type
_entity.pdbx_description
1 polymer ?
#
loop_
_entity_poly.entity_id
_entity_poly.type
_entity_poly.pdbx_seq_one_letter_code
_entity_poly.pdbx_strand_id
1 'polypeptide(L)' 'MALKIIDYGTKEYKQMLTLRNNILRKPLGLDFSQDELETEKNHMHMAAFEDDQMLGCCMLVEE' A
#
# COMPACT_ATOMS: atom_id res chain seq x y z
N MET A 1 5.62 -1.18 -17.48
CA MET A 1 4.76 -1.60 -16.35
C MET A 1 5.06 -3.03 -15.90
N ALA A 2 5.37 -3.23 -14.61
CA ALA A 2 5.57 -4.55 -14.00
C ALA A 2 4.79 -4.67 -12.68
N LEU A 3 4.20 -5.86 -12.42
CA LEU A 3 3.56 -6.17 -11.15
C LEU A 3 4.57 -6.85 -10.21
N LYS A 4 4.59 -6.42 -8.95
CA LYS A 4 5.46 -6.98 -7.91
C LYS A 4 4.65 -7.24 -6.64
N ILE A 5 4.93 -8.38 -5.99
CA ILE A 5 4.56 -8.58 -4.58
C ILE A 5 5.57 -7.80 -3.75
N ILE A 6 5.08 -7.10 -2.73
CA ILE A 6 5.92 -6.29 -1.84
C ILE A 6 5.70 -6.72 -0.39
N ASP A 7 6.77 -6.68 0.39
CA ASP A 7 6.72 -7.06 1.79
C ASP A 7 6.34 -5.86 2.67
N TYR A 8 5.70 -6.14 3.80
CA TYR A 8 5.39 -5.13 4.81
C TYR A 8 6.67 -4.42 5.29
N GLY A 9 6.59 -3.10 5.48
CA GLY A 9 7.66 -2.31 6.07
C GLY A 9 8.82 -1.95 5.11
N THR A 10 8.82 -2.46 3.87
CA THR A 10 9.83 -2.09 2.87
C THR A 10 9.64 -0.66 2.35
N LYS A 11 10.58 -0.20 1.51
CA LYS A 11 10.49 1.10 0.85
C LYS A 11 9.25 1.17 -0.06
N GLU A 12 8.97 0.09 -0.77
CA GLU A 12 7.84 -0.05 -1.69
C GLU A 12 6.52 -0.02 -0.90
N TYR A 13 6.45 -0.67 0.26
CA TYR A 13 5.28 -0.59 1.13
C TYR A 13 5.02 0.85 1.60
N LYS A 14 6.05 1.61 1.95
CA LYS A 14 5.90 3.04 2.28
C LYS A 14 5.41 3.87 1.10
N GLN A 15 5.80 3.53 -0.13
CA GLN A 15 5.24 4.15 -1.34
C GLN A 15 3.76 3.81 -1.50
N MET A 16 3.36 2.56 -1.23
CA MET A 16 1.95 2.12 -1.22
C MET A 16 1.12 2.91 -0.20
N LEU A 17 1.61 3.08 1.03
CA LEU A 17 0.94 3.91 2.04
C LEU A 17 0.79 5.36 1.58
N THR A 18 1.82 5.93 0.98
CA THR A 18 1.79 7.31 0.47
C THR A 18 0.74 7.46 -0.63
N LEU A 19 0.69 6.52 -1.56
CA LEU A 19 -0.27 6.51 -2.66
C LEU A 19 -1.72 6.41 -2.13
N ARG A 20 -2.01 5.44 -1.25
CA ARG A 20 -3.32 5.27 -0.62
C ARG A 20 -3.71 6.49 0.21
N ASN A 21 -2.76 7.08 0.94
CA ASN A 21 -3.03 8.26 1.74
C ASN A 21 -3.49 9.43 0.85
N ASN A 22 -2.76 9.69 -0.23
CA ASN A 22 -3.05 10.82 -1.12
C ASN A 22 -4.32 10.63 -1.96
N ILE A 23 -4.60 9.40 -2.42
CA ILE A 23 -5.70 9.12 -3.35
C ILE A 23 -6.99 8.74 -2.63
N LEU A 24 -6.93 8.03 -1.50
CA LEU A 24 -8.11 7.48 -0.83
C LEU A 24 -8.40 8.15 0.51
N ARG A 25 -7.39 8.38 1.36
CA ARG A 25 -7.60 8.80 2.76
C ARG A 25 -7.75 10.31 2.91
N LYS A 26 -6.78 11.09 2.44
CA LYS A 26 -6.82 12.57 2.51
C LYS A 26 -8.08 13.19 1.91
N PRO A 27 -8.59 12.76 0.74
CA PRO A 27 -9.83 13.32 0.19
C PRO A 27 -11.07 13.07 1.07
N LEU A 28 -11.00 12.04 1.93
CA LEU A 28 -12.05 11.67 2.86
C LEU A 28 -11.80 12.22 4.29
N GLY A 29 -10.69 12.92 4.53
CA GLY A 29 -10.30 13.38 5.87
C GLY A 29 -9.93 12.24 6.82
N LEU A 30 -9.47 11.11 6.30
CA LEU A 30 -9.06 9.93 7.06
C LEU A 30 -7.54 9.88 7.20
N ASP A 31 -7.07 9.22 8.25
CA ASP A 31 -5.67 8.89 8.49
C ASP A 31 -5.54 7.39 8.81
N PHE A 32 -4.31 6.87 8.77
CA PHE A 32 -4.00 5.51 9.19
C PHE A 32 -3.78 5.46 10.70
N SER A 33 -4.37 4.47 11.38
CA SER A 33 -4.00 4.14 12.76
C SER A 33 -2.83 3.15 12.78
N GLN A 34 -2.06 3.14 13.86
CA GLN A 34 -0.97 2.18 14.00
C GLN A 34 -1.50 0.75 14.02
N ASP A 35 -2.62 0.49 14.70
CA ASP A 35 -3.24 -0.84 14.77
C ASP A 35 -3.68 -1.34 13.39
N GLU A 36 -4.21 -0.46 12.54
CA GLU A 36 -4.57 -0.79 11.15
C GLU A 36 -3.33 -1.16 10.34
N LEU A 37 -2.24 -0.40 10.46
CA LEU A 37 -1.00 -0.73 9.74
C LEU A 37 -0.39 -2.04 10.24
N GLU A 38 -0.50 -2.34 11.53
CA GLU A 38 0.03 -3.58 12.09
C GLU A 38 -0.71 -4.83 11.58
N THR A 39 -2.02 -4.75 11.29
CA THR A 39 -2.76 -5.88 10.69
C THR A 39 -2.34 -6.13 9.25
N GLU A 40 -1.88 -5.10 8.52
CA GLU A 40 -1.38 -5.23 7.14
C GLU A 40 -0.19 -6.20 7.04
N LYS A 41 0.56 -6.46 8.11
CA LYS A 41 1.64 -7.48 8.14
C LYS A 41 1.21 -8.86 7.66
N ASN A 42 -0.06 -9.21 7.83
CA ASN A 42 -0.62 -10.51 7.47
C ASN A 42 -1.26 -10.51 6.07
N HIS A 43 -1.27 -9.36 5.38
CA HIS A 43 -1.86 -9.23 4.05
C HIS A 43 -0.81 -9.44 2.96
N MET A 44 -1.27 -9.90 1.80
CA MET A 44 -0.44 -9.92 0.60
C MET A 44 -0.56 -8.59 -0.14
N HIS A 45 0.54 -7.89 -0.31
CA HIS A 45 0.58 -6.58 -0.96
C HIS A 45 1.11 -6.71 -2.38
N MET A 46 0.41 -6.10 -3.34
CA MET A 46 0.83 -6.08 -4.74
C MET A 46 0.83 -4.67 -5.28
N ALA A 47 1.81 -4.34 -6.12
CA ALA A 47 1.95 -3.02 -6.71
C ALA A 47 2.36 -3.07 -8.18
N ALA A 48 1.83 -2.13 -8.96
CA ALA A 48 2.18 -1.89 -10.34
C ALA A 48 3.21 -0.76 -10.42
N PHE A 49 4.35 -1.02 -11.07
CA PHE A 49 5.46 -0.10 -11.20
C PHE A 49 5.74 0.28 -12.66
N GLU A 50 6.15 1.53 -12.86
CA GLU A 50 6.74 2.07 -14.08
C GLU A 50 7.92 2.97 -13.68
N ASP A 51 9.11 2.72 -14.24
CA ASP A 51 10.34 3.48 -13.92
C ASP A 51 10.57 3.72 -12.42
N ASP A 52 10.44 2.64 -11.62
CA ASP A 52 10.55 2.63 -10.15
C ASP A 52 9.49 3.47 -9.40
N GLN A 53 8.52 4.03 -10.12
CA GLN A 53 7.36 4.70 -9.55
C GLN A 53 6.18 3.74 -9.42
N MET A 54 5.59 3.66 -8.23
CA MET A 54 4.35 2.93 -8.00
C MET A 54 3.18 3.72 -8.59
N LEU A 55 2.49 3.13 -9.57
CA LEU A 55 1.31 3.70 -10.22
C LEU A 55 0.00 3.20 -9.60
N GLY A 56 0.01 2.02 -9.00
CA GLY A 56 -1.16 1.39 -8.41
C GLY A 56 -0.79 0.32 -7.41
N CYS A 57 -1.73 0.00 -6.52
CA CYS A 57 -1.55 -0.99 -5.47
C CYS A 57 -2.86 -1.69 -5.12
N CYS A 58 -2.77 -2.92 -4.65
CA CYS A 58 -3.86 -3.64 -4.00
C CYS A 58 -3.34 -4.52 -2.86
N MET A 59 -4.25 -4.97 -2.01
CA MET A 59 -3.98 -5.90 -0.93
C MET A 59 -4.98 -7.04 -1.01
N LEU A 60 -4.51 -8.26 -0.76
CA LEU A 60 -5.37 -9.42 -0.54
C LEU A 60 -5.38 -9.70 0.96
N VAL A 61 -6.59 -9.81 1.49
CA VAL A 61 -6.89 -10.02 2.91
C VAL A 61 -7.65 -11.34 3.01
N GLU A 62 -7.24 -12.21 3.94
CA GLU A 62 -7.98 -13.44 4.23
C GLU A 62 -9.32 -13.11 4.93
N GLU A 63 -10.38 -13.85 4.60
CA GLU A 63 -11.72 -13.70 5.20
C GLU A 63 -11.81 -14.27 6.63
#